data_AF-A0A6A3P860-F1
#
_entry.id   AF-A0A6A3P860-F1
#
_cell.length_a   1.000
_cell.length_b   1.000
_cell.length_c   1.000
_cell.angle_alpha   90.00
_cell.angle_beta   90.00
_cell.angle_gamma   90.00
#
_symmetry.space_group_name_H-M   'P 1'
#
loop_
_entity.id
_entity.type
_entity.pdbx_description
1 polymer ?
#
loop_
_entity_poly.entity_id
_entity_poly.type
_entity_poly.pdbx_seq_one_letter_code
_entity_poly.pdbx_strand_id
1 'polypeptide(L)'
;MMICTNPNRSHPIAGVADVEGVCYRSGPKGWMDKRIFREYLCERKAQAPDRLGRKKTIFLDNCSGHLSEEECKEELEALNASLQYLPPNATDLCQPADSFVIAKIKDVWRGMWNEKKIELIYNNEWQNKPRGNGTGSGKLKNPGKSFFLEMAAKAVRRANAYRDRSNLNYARKAMIRCGLSLDVDGVWRVEQLYPHLQEIIKKYPGEFDKPSQKEGTPSKPSAAVISASASSE
;
A
#
# COMPACT_ATOMS: atom_id res chain seq x y z
N MET A 1 -7.92 3.87 -13.64
CA MET A 1 -6.88 3.07 -12.96
C MET A 1 -6.04 2.40 -14.04
N MET A 2 -4.71 2.51 -13.99
CA MET A 2 -3.85 1.78 -14.93
C MET A 2 -3.39 0.49 -14.26
N ILE A 3 -3.68 -0.63 -14.90
CA ILE A 3 -3.30 -1.96 -14.42
C ILE A 3 -2.40 -2.58 -15.50
N CYS A 4 -1.14 -2.84 -15.16
CA CYS A 4 -0.22 -3.51 -16.07
C CYS A 4 -0.37 -5.01 -15.88
N THR A 5 -1.21 -5.67 -16.67
CA THR A 5 -1.30 -7.13 -16.61
C THR A 5 0.04 -7.78 -16.99
N ASN A 6 0.36 -8.84 -16.26
CA ASN A 6 1.61 -9.59 -16.41
C ASN A 6 1.32 -11.09 -16.25
N PRO A 7 0.97 -11.80 -17.34
CA PRO A 7 0.56 -13.20 -17.29
C PRO A 7 1.56 -14.12 -16.57
N ASN A 8 2.85 -13.84 -16.76
CA ASN A 8 3.93 -14.67 -16.24
C ASN A 8 4.43 -14.23 -14.86
N ARG A 9 3.87 -13.14 -14.29
CA ARG A 9 4.29 -12.55 -13.01
C ARG A 9 5.78 -12.16 -13.00
N SER A 10 6.40 -12.03 -14.17
CA SER A 10 7.84 -11.80 -14.29
C SER A 10 8.21 -10.40 -13.79
N HIS A 11 9.39 -10.26 -13.20
CA HIS A 11 10.02 -8.96 -13.03
C HIS A 11 11.38 -8.99 -13.77
N PRO A 12 11.64 -8.05 -14.71
CA PRO A 12 10.72 -7.02 -15.19
C PRO A 12 9.52 -7.60 -15.96
N ILE A 13 8.51 -6.76 -16.25
CA ILE A 13 7.36 -7.15 -17.09
C ILE A 13 7.91 -7.52 -18.48
N ALA A 14 7.45 -8.62 -19.06
CA ALA A 14 7.88 -9.03 -20.40
C ALA A 14 7.73 -7.89 -21.42
N GLY A 15 8.82 -7.59 -22.15
CA GLY A 15 8.89 -6.51 -23.14
C GLY A 15 9.05 -5.10 -22.54
N VAL A 16 9.31 -4.98 -21.24
CA VAL A 16 9.57 -3.71 -20.54
C VAL A 16 10.95 -3.78 -19.91
N ALA A 17 11.79 -2.78 -20.14
CA ALA A 17 13.10 -2.69 -19.48
C ALA A 17 12.94 -2.57 -17.96
N ASP A 18 13.96 -2.99 -17.20
CA ASP A 18 13.97 -2.75 -15.76
C ASP A 18 14.01 -1.25 -15.48
N VAL A 19 13.17 -0.78 -14.56
CA VAL A 19 13.06 0.63 -14.20
C VAL A 19 13.66 0.81 -12.82
N GLU A 20 14.63 1.72 -12.70
CA GLU A 20 15.32 1.98 -11.45
C GLU A 20 14.33 2.34 -10.32
N GLY A 21 14.48 1.69 -9.17
CA GLY A 21 13.63 1.89 -8.01
C GLY A 21 12.24 1.26 -8.12
N VAL A 22 12.00 0.40 -9.12
CA VAL A 22 10.73 -0.30 -9.32
C VAL A 22 10.93 -1.81 -9.26
N CYS A 23 10.07 -2.48 -8.51
CA CYS A 23 9.80 -3.91 -8.69
C CYS A 23 8.28 -4.12 -8.81
N TYR A 24 7.79 -4.13 -10.04
CA TYR A 24 6.37 -4.35 -10.32
C TYR A 24 6.13 -5.79 -10.76
N ARG A 25 5.27 -6.50 -10.01
CA ARG A 25 4.71 -7.80 -10.37
C ARG A 25 3.19 -7.73 -10.24
N SER A 26 2.48 -8.47 -11.08
CA SER A 26 1.03 -8.60 -11.02
C SER A 26 0.62 -9.96 -11.55
N GLY A 27 -0.54 -10.46 -11.14
CA GLY A 27 -1.10 -11.68 -11.71
C GLY A 27 -1.64 -11.45 -13.12
N PRO A 28 -2.20 -12.49 -13.77
CA PRO A 28 -2.81 -12.39 -15.08
C PRO A 28 -3.95 -11.36 -15.15
N LYS A 29 -4.69 -11.20 -14.05
CA LYS A 29 -5.76 -10.20 -13.90
C LYS A 29 -5.28 -8.84 -13.37
N GLY A 30 -3.97 -8.68 -13.15
CA GLY A 30 -3.36 -7.43 -12.71
C GLY A 30 -3.41 -7.18 -11.19
N TRP A 31 -3.73 -8.20 -10.39
CA TRP A 31 -3.80 -8.13 -8.93
C TRP A 31 -2.69 -8.95 -8.28
N MET A 32 -2.38 -8.68 -7.00
CA MET A 32 -1.53 -9.55 -6.20
C MET A 32 -2.23 -10.88 -5.94
N ASP A 33 -1.48 -11.97 -5.99
CA ASP A 33 -1.92 -13.30 -5.56
C ASP A 33 -0.90 -13.89 -4.59
N LYS A 34 -1.21 -15.05 -4.01
CA LYS A 34 -0.35 -15.77 -3.06
C LYS A 34 1.08 -15.95 -3.54
N ARG A 35 1.27 -16.20 -4.83
CA ARG A 35 2.60 -16.37 -5.42
C ARG A 35 3.36 -15.04 -5.43
N ILE A 36 2.72 -13.97 -5.85
CA ILE A 36 3.33 -12.63 -5.88
C ILE A 36 3.65 -12.14 -4.47
N PHE A 37 2.83 -12.50 -3.48
CA PHE A 37 3.11 -12.17 -2.09
C PHE A 37 4.41 -12.82 -1.59
N ARG A 38 4.64 -14.11 -1.87
CA ARG A 38 5.97 -14.74 -1.58
C ARG A 38 7.09 -14.04 -2.33
N GLU A 39 6.89 -13.79 -3.62
CA GLU A 39 7.88 -13.10 -4.46
C GLU A 39 8.19 -11.68 -3.92
N TYR A 40 7.23 -11.00 -3.30
CA TYR A 40 7.43 -9.71 -2.63
C TYR A 40 8.27 -9.84 -1.35
N LEU A 41 8.07 -10.87 -0.53
CA LEU A 41 8.90 -11.14 0.64
C LEU A 41 10.36 -11.47 0.26
N CYS A 42 10.57 -12.15 -0.86
CA CYS A 42 11.90 -12.47 -1.37
C CYS A 42 12.60 -11.32 -2.11
N GLU A 43 11.86 -10.28 -2.52
CA GLU A 43 12.38 -9.19 -3.35
C GLU A 43 13.24 -8.23 -2.54
N ARG A 44 14.56 -8.27 -2.69
CA ARG A 44 15.49 -7.45 -1.89
C ARG A 44 15.39 -5.95 -2.17
N LYS A 45 14.90 -5.52 -3.34
CA LYS A 45 14.60 -4.10 -3.60
C LYS A 45 13.42 -3.59 -2.74
N ALA A 46 12.51 -4.47 -2.33
CA ALA A 46 11.30 -4.13 -1.57
C ALA A 46 11.38 -4.54 -0.09
N GLN A 47 11.98 -5.70 0.19
CA GLN A 47 12.09 -6.32 1.50
C GLN A 47 13.54 -6.76 1.76
N ALA A 48 14.22 -5.97 2.60
CA ALA A 48 15.54 -6.29 3.12
C ALA A 48 15.48 -6.47 4.66
N PRO A 49 16.29 -7.36 5.26
CA PRO A 49 16.44 -7.42 6.72
C PRO A 49 16.77 -6.04 7.30
N ASP A 50 16.36 -5.77 8.54
CA ASP A 50 16.74 -4.53 9.21
C ASP A 50 18.27 -4.45 9.33
N ARG A 51 18.83 -3.28 9.01
CA ARG A 51 20.30 -3.08 9.00
C ARG A 51 20.94 -3.32 10.37
N LEU A 52 20.19 -3.18 11.45
CA LEU A 52 20.65 -3.39 12.82
C LEU A 52 20.23 -4.77 13.37
N GLY A 53 19.71 -5.66 12.51
CA GLY A 53 19.31 -7.01 12.91
C GLY A 53 18.03 -7.08 13.76
N ARG A 54 17.26 -5.98 13.86
CA ARG A 54 16.01 -5.99 14.64
C ARG A 54 14.92 -6.78 13.93
N LYS A 55 14.08 -7.46 14.70
CA LYS A 55 12.88 -8.11 14.16
C LYS A 55 11.93 -7.04 13.62
N LYS A 56 11.48 -7.19 12.37
CA LYS A 56 10.50 -6.29 11.74
C LYS A 56 9.10 -6.87 11.85
N THR A 57 8.10 -6.02 12.00
CA THR A 57 6.69 -6.40 11.83
C THR A 57 6.17 -5.81 10.52
N ILE A 58 5.65 -6.66 9.65
CA ILE A 58 4.99 -6.27 8.40
C ILE A 58 3.49 -6.25 8.66
N PHE A 59 2.89 -5.06 8.62
CA PHE A 59 1.45 -4.89 8.78
C PHE A 59 0.73 -5.09 7.45
N LEU A 60 -0.30 -5.94 7.46
CA LEU A 60 -1.06 -6.33 6.28
C LEU A 60 -2.54 -6.02 6.44
N ASP A 61 -3.21 -5.76 5.31
CA ASP A 61 -4.65 -5.85 5.25
C ASP A 61 -5.10 -7.32 5.10
N ASN A 62 -6.41 -7.53 4.99
CA ASN A 62 -7.01 -8.86 4.89
C ASN A 62 -7.18 -9.31 3.41
N CYS A 63 -6.34 -8.84 2.49
CA CYS A 63 -6.37 -9.31 1.10
C CYS A 63 -6.14 -10.82 1.01
N SER A 64 -6.96 -11.53 0.23
CA SER A 64 -6.86 -12.99 0.06
C SER A 64 -5.58 -13.46 -0.64
N GLY A 65 -4.82 -12.54 -1.24
CA GLY A 65 -3.48 -12.80 -1.76
C GLY A 65 -2.40 -12.87 -0.68
N HIS A 66 -2.65 -12.37 0.54
CA HIS A 66 -1.72 -12.44 1.65
C HIS A 66 -1.74 -13.84 2.28
N LEU A 67 -0.55 -14.35 2.58
CA LEU A 67 -0.32 -15.67 3.17
C LEU A 67 -0.10 -15.53 4.68
N SER A 68 -0.44 -16.58 5.44
CA SER A 68 -0.14 -16.62 6.88
C SER A 68 1.37 -16.72 7.15
N GLU A 69 1.78 -16.52 8.40
CA GLU A 69 3.17 -16.70 8.80
C GLU A 69 3.66 -18.13 8.58
N GLU A 70 2.82 -19.13 8.86
CA GLU A 70 3.13 -20.54 8.67
C GLU A 70 3.32 -20.87 7.19
N GLU A 71 2.52 -20.26 6.31
CA GLU A 71 2.68 -20.41 4.88
C GLU A 71 4.03 -19.81 4.41
N CYS A 72 4.51 -18.69 4.97
CA CYS A 72 5.74 -17.99 4.53
C CYS A 72 6.91 -18.04 5.53
N LYS A 73 7.01 -19.13 6.31
CA LYS A 73 7.97 -19.21 7.42
C LYS A 73 9.42 -18.98 7.00
N GLU A 74 9.86 -19.64 5.93
CA GLU A 74 11.24 -19.54 5.42
C GLU A 74 11.58 -18.11 4.97
N GLU A 75 10.66 -17.46 4.25
CA GLU A 75 10.83 -16.09 3.77
C GLU A 75 10.90 -15.09 4.93
N LEU A 76 10.08 -15.28 5.96
CA LEU A 76 10.04 -14.43 7.16
C LEU A 76 11.27 -14.62 8.06
N GLU A 77 11.74 -15.85 8.23
CA GLU A 77 12.99 -16.15 8.93
C GLU A 77 14.18 -15.46 8.25
N ALA A 78 14.27 -15.55 6.91
CA ALA A 78 15.32 -14.88 6.15
C ALA A 78 15.27 -13.34 6.26
N LEU A 79 14.09 -12.76 6.53
CA LEU A 79 13.90 -11.32 6.74
C LEU A 79 14.07 -10.87 8.19
N ASN A 80 14.18 -11.81 9.14
CA ASN A 80 13.93 -11.58 10.56
C ASN A 80 12.65 -10.75 10.77
N ALA A 81 11.52 -11.26 10.28
CA ALA A 81 10.25 -10.54 10.28
C ALA A 81 9.07 -11.39 10.82
N SER A 82 8.00 -10.71 11.22
CA SER A 82 6.67 -11.27 11.47
C SER A 82 5.60 -10.52 10.67
N LEU A 83 4.43 -11.12 10.50
CA LEU A 83 3.24 -10.53 9.90
C LEU A 83 2.24 -10.15 10.99
N GLN A 84 1.61 -8.99 10.86
CA GLN A 84 0.49 -8.59 11.69
C GLN A 84 -0.66 -8.12 10.81
N TYR A 85 -1.80 -8.79 10.93
CA TYR A 85 -3.00 -8.39 10.21
C TYR A 85 -3.73 -7.27 10.96
N LEU A 86 -4.07 -6.22 10.23
CA LEU A 86 -4.95 -5.16 10.72
C LEU A 86 -6.40 -5.67 10.79
N PRO A 87 -7.26 -5.07 11.63
CA PRO A 87 -8.67 -5.41 11.66
C PRO A 87 -9.31 -5.32 10.26
N PRO A 88 -10.19 -6.27 9.89
CA PRO A 88 -10.94 -6.19 8.64
C PRO A 88 -11.71 -4.88 8.52
N ASN A 89 -11.79 -4.33 7.29
CA ASN A 89 -12.52 -3.11 6.97
C ASN A 89 -12.09 -1.86 7.77
N ALA A 90 -10.82 -1.79 8.17
CA ALA A 90 -10.29 -0.66 8.92
C ALA A 90 -9.03 -0.02 8.30
N THR A 91 -8.67 -0.37 7.06
CA THR A 91 -7.41 0.10 6.46
C THR A 91 -7.38 1.62 6.26
N ASP A 92 -8.51 2.20 5.87
CA ASP A 92 -8.71 3.65 5.78
C ASP A 92 -8.51 4.37 7.12
N LEU A 93 -8.74 3.68 8.24
CA LEU A 93 -8.66 4.23 9.58
C LEU A 93 -7.28 4.05 10.23
N CYS A 94 -6.68 2.87 10.09
CA CYS A 94 -5.50 2.47 10.88
C CYS A 94 -4.27 2.07 10.05
N GLN A 95 -4.39 1.91 8.72
CA GLN A 95 -3.24 1.63 7.87
C GLN A 95 -2.61 2.94 7.38
N PRO A 96 -1.32 3.22 7.68
CA PRO A 96 -0.65 4.45 7.26
C PRO A 96 -0.63 4.67 5.73
N ALA A 97 -0.54 3.57 4.98
CA ALA A 97 -0.53 3.61 3.52
C ALA A 97 -1.84 4.18 2.96
N ASP A 98 -2.97 3.60 3.38
CA ASP A 98 -4.31 3.93 2.89
C ASP A 98 -4.85 5.24 3.47
N SER A 99 -4.67 5.44 4.79
CA SER A 99 -5.15 6.65 5.48
C SER A 99 -4.49 7.93 4.97
N PHE A 100 -3.26 7.85 4.42
CA PHE A 100 -2.52 9.06 4.07
C PHE A 100 -1.49 8.94 2.94
N VAL A 101 -0.51 8.03 3.04
CA VAL A 101 0.69 8.06 2.16
C VAL A 101 0.33 7.92 0.68
N ILE A 102 -0.60 7.00 0.35
CA ILE A 102 -1.05 6.78 -1.03
C ILE A 102 -1.72 8.02 -1.61
N ALA A 103 -2.48 8.78 -0.81
CA ALA A 103 -3.10 10.02 -1.27
C ALA A 103 -2.03 11.04 -1.70
N LYS A 104 -0.93 11.17 -0.95
CA LYS A 104 0.17 12.08 -1.29
C LYS A 104 0.96 11.64 -2.52
N ILE A 105 1.14 10.34 -2.73
CA ILE A 105 1.71 9.82 -3.98
C ILE A 105 0.77 10.13 -5.16
N LYS A 106 -0.54 9.94 -4.98
CA LYS A 106 -1.57 10.26 -6.01
C LYS A 106 -1.58 11.75 -6.37
N ASP A 107 -1.39 12.65 -5.41
CA ASP A 107 -1.30 14.10 -5.68
C ASP A 107 -0.15 14.40 -6.65
N VAL A 108 1.04 13.89 -6.37
CA VAL A 108 2.23 14.07 -7.22
C VAL A 108 2.02 13.41 -8.59
N TRP A 109 1.54 12.17 -8.61
CA TRP A 109 1.25 11.44 -9.84
C TRP A 109 0.28 12.21 -10.74
N ARG A 110 -0.81 12.75 -10.17
CA ARG A 110 -1.81 13.51 -10.92
C ARG A 110 -1.21 14.74 -11.58
N GLY A 111 -0.34 15.47 -10.88
CA GLY A 111 0.40 16.60 -11.45
C GLY A 111 1.23 16.19 -12.67
N MET A 112 2.11 15.20 -12.49
CA MET A 112 2.98 14.69 -13.57
C MET A 112 2.18 14.14 -14.76
N TRP A 113 1.07 13.43 -14.50
CA TRP A 113 0.23 12.92 -15.57
C TRP A 113 -0.53 14.03 -16.30
N ASN A 114 -0.97 15.07 -15.61
CA ASN A 114 -1.59 16.23 -16.23
C ASN A 114 -0.62 16.98 -17.14
N GLU A 115 0.63 17.18 -16.70
CA GLU A 115 1.70 17.77 -17.52
C GLU A 115 1.93 16.95 -18.81
N LYS A 116 2.04 15.62 -18.71
CA LYS A 116 2.19 14.77 -19.90
C LYS A 116 0.98 14.86 -20.83
N LYS A 117 -0.25 14.89 -20.30
CA LYS A 117 -1.44 15.02 -21.14
C LYS A 117 -1.43 16.32 -21.92
N ILE A 118 -1.03 17.43 -21.29
CA ILE A 118 -0.90 18.74 -21.94
C ILE A 118 0.14 18.67 -23.07
N GLU A 119 1.30 18.06 -22.81
CA GLU A 119 2.34 17.83 -23.84
C GLU A 119 1.80 17.03 -25.04
N LEU A 120 1.09 15.93 -24.79
CA LEU A 120 0.48 15.11 -25.85
C LEU A 120 -0.55 15.89 -26.67
N ILE A 121 -1.32 16.78 -26.03
CA ILE A 121 -2.29 17.65 -26.72
C ILE A 121 -1.56 18.63 -27.64
N TYR A 122 -0.54 19.34 -27.13
CA TYR A 122 0.22 20.31 -27.93
C TYR A 122 0.93 19.65 -29.13
N ASN A 123 1.41 18.42 -28.95
CA ASN A 123 2.07 17.67 -30.01
C ASN A 123 1.10 16.93 -30.95
N ASN A 124 -0.23 17.08 -30.78
CA ASN A 124 -1.25 16.35 -31.53
C ASN A 124 -1.06 14.81 -31.49
N GLU A 125 -0.58 14.28 -30.35
CA GLU A 125 -0.36 12.86 -30.15
C GLU A 125 -1.64 12.12 -29.70
N TRP A 126 -2.46 11.78 -30.69
CA TRP A 126 -3.70 11.03 -30.51
C TRP A 126 -3.51 9.54 -30.78
N GLN A 127 -4.17 8.68 -30.01
CA GLN A 127 -4.08 7.21 -30.12
C GLN A 127 -4.58 6.70 -31.46
N ASN A 128 -5.68 7.27 -31.93
CA ASN A 128 -6.28 6.97 -33.22
C ASN A 128 -6.15 8.24 -34.05
N LYS A 129 -5.21 8.26 -35.01
CA LYS A 129 -5.23 9.29 -36.05
C LYS A 129 -6.55 9.15 -36.82
N PRO A 130 -7.27 10.24 -37.14
CA PRO A 130 -8.47 10.17 -37.97
C PRO A 130 -8.17 9.38 -39.26
N ARG A 131 -8.94 8.35 -39.56
CA ARG A 131 -8.91 7.67 -40.86
C ARG A 131 -10.04 8.25 -41.71
N GLY A 132 -9.71 8.94 -42.81
CA GLY A 132 -10.70 9.56 -43.70
C GLY A 132 -11.61 10.58 -43.00
N ASN A 133 -12.89 10.62 -43.39
CA ASN A 133 -13.90 11.56 -42.87
C ASN A 133 -14.42 11.24 -41.44
N GLY A 134 -13.84 10.27 -40.74
CA GLY A 134 -14.28 9.89 -39.40
C GLY A 134 -13.64 10.74 -38.30
N THR A 135 -14.44 11.23 -37.35
CA THR A 135 -13.95 11.88 -36.13
C THR A 135 -13.16 10.86 -35.30
N GLY A 136 -11.85 11.07 -35.14
CA GLY A 136 -11.03 10.27 -34.23
C GLY A 136 -11.58 10.32 -32.80
N SER A 137 -11.38 9.26 -32.02
CA SER A 137 -11.95 9.09 -30.67
C SER A 137 -11.57 10.16 -29.62
N GLY A 138 -10.76 11.17 -29.97
CA GLY A 138 -10.21 12.16 -29.03
C GLY A 138 -9.31 11.57 -27.94
N LYS A 139 -8.98 10.28 -28.00
CA LYS A 139 -8.15 9.60 -27.01
C LYS A 139 -6.68 9.95 -27.21
N LEU A 140 -6.02 10.45 -26.17
CA LEU A 140 -4.58 10.68 -26.17
C LEU A 140 -3.81 9.37 -26.35
N LYS A 141 -2.68 9.46 -27.07
CA LYS A 141 -1.77 8.33 -27.28
C LYS A 141 -1.29 7.78 -25.94
N ASN A 142 -1.33 6.45 -25.79
CA ASN A 142 -0.83 5.78 -24.60
C ASN A 142 0.72 5.75 -24.63
N PRO A 143 1.41 6.36 -23.65
CA PRO A 143 2.88 6.37 -23.60
C PRO A 143 3.54 5.01 -23.32
N GLY A 144 2.75 3.99 -22.95
CA GLY A 144 3.24 2.64 -22.70
C GLY A 144 3.69 2.39 -21.26
N LYS A 145 3.99 1.12 -20.94
CA LYS A 145 4.26 0.65 -19.56
C LYS A 145 5.50 1.30 -18.96
N SER A 146 6.61 1.40 -19.69
CA SER A 146 7.88 1.98 -19.19
C SER A 146 7.67 3.40 -18.64
N PHE A 147 6.99 4.24 -19.42
CA PHE A 147 6.67 5.62 -19.03
C PHE A 147 5.92 5.68 -17.69
N PHE A 148 4.90 4.85 -17.52
CA PHE A 148 4.10 4.88 -16.30
C PHE A 148 4.83 4.28 -15.09
N LEU A 149 5.69 3.27 -15.28
CA LEU A 149 6.55 2.76 -14.21
C LEU A 149 7.58 3.81 -13.78
N GLU A 150 8.19 4.52 -14.73
CA GLU A 150 9.09 5.64 -14.43
C GLU A 150 8.37 6.79 -13.71
N MET A 151 7.16 7.13 -14.15
CA MET A 151 6.31 8.11 -13.47
C MET A 151 5.99 7.66 -12.04
N ALA A 152 5.74 6.37 -11.80
CA ALA A 152 5.48 5.83 -10.47
C ALA A 152 6.69 6.05 -9.57
N ALA A 153 7.88 5.66 -10.05
CA ALA A 153 9.13 5.82 -9.31
C ALA A 153 9.40 7.29 -8.99
N LYS A 154 9.20 8.20 -9.95
CA LYS A 154 9.36 9.65 -9.76
C LYS A 154 8.36 10.20 -8.75
N ALA A 155 7.09 9.80 -8.83
CA ALA A 155 6.05 10.24 -7.90
C ALA A 155 6.34 9.78 -6.46
N VAL A 156 6.73 8.51 -6.27
CA VAL A 156 7.12 7.96 -4.97
C VAL A 156 8.36 8.67 -4.42
N ARG A 157 9.41 8.88 -5.24
CA ARG A 157 10.62 9.62 -4.82
C ARG A 157 10.29 11.03 -4.35
N ARG A 158 9.47 11.77 -5.10
CA ARG A 158 9.07 13.14 -4.75
C ARG A 158 8.19 13.20 -3.50
N ALA A 159 7.26 12.26 -3.34
CA ALA A 159 6.47 12.15 -2.11
C ALA A 159 7.35 11.80 -0.90
N ASN A 160 8.32 10.90 -1.06
CA ASN A 160 9.26 10.50 0.01
C ASN A 160 10.28 11.61 0.36
N ALA A 161 10.58 12.52 -0.56
CA ALA A 161 11.45 13.66 -0.32
C ALA A 161 10.79 14.77 0.50
N TYR A 162 9.45 14.79 0.61
CA TYR A 162 8.75 15.78 1.42
C TYR A 162 9.22 15.76 2.88
N ARG A 163 9.45 16.94 3.44
CA ARG A 163 9.69 17.18 4.86
C ARG A 163 8.83 18.36 5.29
N ASP A 164 8.24 18.27 6.47
CA ASP A 164 7.54 19.39 7.07
C ASP A 164 8.47 20.24 7.96
N ARG A 165 7.89 21.20 8.69
CA ARG A 165 8.63 22.07 9.61
C ARG A 165 9.34 21.32 10.74
N SER A 166 8.84 20.14 11.10
CA SER A 166 9.44 19.25 12.11
C SER A 166 10.35 18.18 11.49
N ASN A 167 10.73 18.35 10.21
CA ASN A 167 11.54 17.40 9.45
C ASN A 167 10.94 15.99 9.32
N LEU A 168 9.61 15.86 9.41
CA LEU A 168 8.89 14.61 9.23
C LEU A 168 8.48 14.41 7.77
N ASN A 169 8.74 13.20 7.27
CA ASN A 169 8.20 12.74 5.98
C ASN A 169 6.76 12.22 6.13
N TYR A 170 6.05 12.07 5.01
CA TYR A 170 4.65 11.63 5.02
C TYR A 170 4.46 10.25 5.65
N ALA A 171 5.38 9.31 5.42
CA ALA A 171 5.30 7.98 5.99
C ALA A 171 5.41 8.02 7.53
N ARG A 172 6.40 8.73 8.07
CA ARG A 172 6.58 8.87 9.52
C ARG A 172 5.39 9.57 10.17
N LYS A 173 4.85 10.61 9.54
CA LYS A 173 3.60 11.25 9.98
C LYS A 173 2.47 10.24 10.07
N ALA A 174 2.20 9.51 9.00
CA ALA A 174 1.11 8.54 8.97
C ALA A 174 1.30 7.44 10.02
N MET A 175 2.53 6.94 10.20
CA MET A 175 2.85 5.95 11.24
C MET A 175 2.54 6.47 12.65
N ILE A 176 2.92 7.72 12.97
CA ILE A 176 2.58 8.38 14.25
C ILE A 176 1.06 8.50 14.41
N ARG A 177 0.37 9.04 13.40
CA ARG A 177 -1.09 9.27 13.46
C ARG A 177 -1.91 7.97 13.53
N CYS A 178 -1.36 6.84 13.07
CA CYS A 178 -1.95 5.51 13.20
C CYS A 178 -1.48 4.74 14.45
N GLY A 179 -0.65 5.34 15.30
CA GLY A 179 -0.16 4.70 16.54
C GLY A 179 0.92 3.65 16.34
N LEU A 180 1.48 3.52 15.14
CA LEU A 180 2.55 2.58 14.79
C LEU A 180 3.96 3.18 14.98
N SER A 181 4.06 4.38 15.56
CA SER A 181 5.33 5.02 15.90
C SER A 181 5.18 5.93 17.10
N LEU A 182 6.31 6.17 17.76
CA LEU A 182 6.48 7.23 18.75
C LEU A 182 6.51 8.59 18.06
N ASP A 183 6.03 9.62 18.76
CA ASP A 183 6.08 11.00 18.28
C ASP A 183 7.54 11.51 18.18
N VAL A 184 7.71 12.77 17.78
CA VAL A 184 9.01 13.43 17.57
C VAL A 184 9.86 13.52 18.84
N ASP A 185 9.23 13.56 20.02
CA ASP A 185 9.86 13.57 21.34
C ASP A 185 10.19 12.15 21.84
N GLY A 186 9.85 11.12 21.08
CA GLY A 186 10.03 9.72 21.47
C GLY A 186 8.99 9.23 22.48
N VAL A 187 7.92 9.98 22.74
CA VAL A 187 6.86 9.58 23.66
C VAL A 187 5.60 9.22 22.89
N TRP A 188 4.94 8.14 23.31
CA TRP A 188 3.65 7.75 22.77
C TRP A 188 2.53 8.45 23.53
N ARG A 189 1.57 9.03 22.81
CA ARG A 189 0.43 9.76 23.38
C ARG A 189 -0.84 9.50 22.58
N VAL A 190 -2.02 9.59 23.22
CA VAL A 190 -3.30 9.41 22.52
C VAL A 190 -3.54 10.56 21.55
N GLU A 191 -3.15 11.77 21.92
CA GLU A 191 -3.33 13.01 21.15
C GLU A 191 -2.59 12.98 19.80
N GLN A 192 -1.55 12.13 19.70
CA GLN A 192 -0.79 11.94 18.47
C GLN A 192 -1.63 11.21 17.41
N LEU A 193 -2.68 10.48 17.78
CA LEU A 193 -3.46 9.66 16.85
C LEU A 193 -4.45 10.49 16.03
N TYR A 194 -4.96 9.94 14.94
CA TYR A 194 -6.12 10.52 14.26
C TYR A 194 -7.34 10.59 15.19
N PRO A 195 -8.22 11.62 15.05
CA PRO A 195 -9.34 11.84 15.97
C PRO A 195 -10.25 10.61 16.13
N HIS A 196 -10.53 9.88 15.05
CA HIS A 196 -11.37 8.67 15.12
C HIS A 196 -10.73 7.55 15.95
N LEU A 197 -9.40 7.43 15.97
CA LEU A 197 -8.71 6.46 16.83
C LEU A 197 -8.71 6.89 18.31
N GLN A 198 -8.64 8.21 18.56
CA GLN A 198 -8.77 8.73 19.93
C GLN A 198 -10.15 8.42 20.52
N GLU A 199 -11.21 8.56 19.72
CA GLU A 199 -12.58 8.22 20.14
C GLU A 199 -12.75 6.72 20.41
N ILE A 200 -12.05 5.84 19.68
CA ILE A 200 -12.05 4.40 19.96
C ILE A 200 -11.42 4.12 21.33
N ILE A 201 -10.26 4.72 21.64
CA ILE A 201 -9.60 4.55 22.94
C ILE A 201 -10.51 5.05 24.07
N LYS A 202 -11.09 6.24 23.90
CA LYS A 202 -12.02 6.85 24.86
C LYS A 202 -13.25 5.98 25.13
N LYS A 203 -13.75 5.29 24.10
CA LYS A 203 -14.93 4.40 24.21
C LYS A 203 -14.60 3.08 24.91
N TYR A 204 -13.36 2.60 24.81
CA TYR A 204 -12.93 1.30 25.32
C TYR A 204 -11.67 1.38 26.19
N PRO A 205 -11.62 2.23 27.24
CA PRO A 205 -10.39 2.47 28.00
C PRO A 205 -9.81 1.19 28.62
N GLY A 206 -10.68 0.31 29.14
CA GLY A 206 -10.27 -0.97 29.73
C GLY A 206 -9.61 -1.95 28.76
N GLU A 207 -9.73 -1.77 27.44
CA GLU A 207 -9.00 -2.59 26.46
C GLU A 207 -7.55 -2.10 26.25
N PHE A 208 -7.27 -0.83 26.54
CA PHE A 208 -5.95 -0.21 26.37
C PHE A 208 -5.14 -0.15 27.67
N ASP A 209 -5.79 -0.23 28.84
CA ASP A 209 -5.15 -0.26 30.15
C ASP A 209 -4.63 -1.66 30.55
N LYS A 210 -4.95 -2.70 29.77
CA LYS A 210 -4.47 -4.06 30.01
C LYS A 210 -2.96 -4.12 29.73
N PRO A 211 -2.14 -4.71 30.62
CA PRO A 211 -0.74 -4.96 30.32
C PRO A 211 -0.66 -5.85 29.07
N SER A 212 0.23 -5.49 28.14
CA SER A 212 0.47 -6.24 26.90
C SER A 212 0.63 -7.72 27.21
N GLN A 213 -0.37 -8.54 26.86
CA GLN A 213 -0.22 -9.98 26.95
C GLN A 213 0.87 -10.37 25.94
N LYS A 214 1.91 -11.06 26.42
CA LYS A 214 2.87 -11.70 25.51
C LYS A 214 2.08 -12.66 24.64
N GLU A 215 2.20 -12.54 23.31
CA GLU A 215 1.48 -13.34 22.32
C GLU A 215 1.55 -14.84 22.65
N GLY A 216 0.44 -15.37 23.19
CA GLY A 216 0.09 -16.76 23.08
C GLY A 216 -0.70 -16.96 21.79
N THR A 217 -0.48 -18.10 21.13
CA THR A 217 -1.15 -18.59 19.92
C THR A 217 -2.55 -18.01 19.67
N PRO A 218 -2.87 -17.58 18.44
CA PRO A 218 -4.14 -16.92 18.13
C PRO A 218 -5.32 -17.84 18.45
N SER A 219 -6.08 -17.51 19.48
CA SER A 219 -7.39 -18.12 19.73
C SER A 219 -8.33 -17.72 18.59
N LYS A 220 -8.96 -18.71 17.95
CA LYS A 220 -10.01 -18.50 16.93
C LYS A 220 -11.04 -17.47 17.43
N PRO A 221 -11.55 -16.57 16.58
CA PRO A 221 -12.63 -15.68 16.97
C PRO A 221 -13.85 -16.50 17.39
N SER A 222 -14.33 -16.25 18.60
CA SER A 222 -15.56 -16.83 19.14
C SER A 222 -16.75 -16.38 18.29
N ALA A 223 -17.44 -17.33 17.68
CA ALA A 223 -18.70 -17.12 16.99
C ALA A 223 -19.81 -16.90 18.04
N ALA A 224 -19.91 -15.67 18.55
CA ALA A 224 -21.00 -15.29 19.44
C ALA A 224 -22.05 -14.45 18.68
N VAL A 225 -23.04 -15.18 18.18
CA VAL A 225 -24.49 -14.85 18.16
C VAL A 225 -24.90 -13.50 17.57
N ILE A 226 -25.26 -13.51 16.28
CA ILE A 226 -26.34 -12.67 15.76
C ILE A 226 -27.55 -13.58 15.57
N SER A 227 -28.44 -13.64 16.57
CA SER A 227 -29.77 -14.18 16.39
C SER A 227 -30.60 -13.14 15.64
N ALA A 228 -30.73 -13.30 14.33
CA ALA A 228 -31.76 -12.61 13.57
C ALA A 228 -33.08 -13.37 13.80
N SER A 229 -33.93 -12.82 14.66
CA SER A 229 -35.34 -13.19 14.73
C SER A 229 -36.02 -12.73 13.44
N ALA A 230 -36.21 -13.66 12.51
CA ALA A 230 -37.16 -13.52 11.43
C ALA A 230 -38.57 -13.65 12.03
N SER A 231 -39.30 -12.54 12.08
CA SER A 231 -40.76 -12.57 12.18
C SER A 231 -41.31 -12.28 10.79
N SER A 232 -42.02 -13.29 10.30
CA SER A 232 -42.88 -13.30 9.13
C SER A 232 -43.98 -12.24 9.21
N GLU A 233 -44.13 -11.47 8.13
CA GLU A 233 -45.36 -11.29 7.33
C GLU A 233 -45.01 -10.57 6.01
#